data_AF-A0A818Z8Y4-F1
#
_entry.id   AF-A0A818Z8Y4-F1
#
_cell.length_a   1.000
_cell.length_b   1.000
_cell.length_c   1.000
_cell.angle_alpha   90.00
_cell.angle_beta   90.00
_cell.angle_gamma   90.00
#
_symmetry.space_group_name_H-M   'P 1'
#
loop_
_entity.id
_entity.type
_entity.pdbx_description
1 polymer ?
#
loop_
_entity_poly.entity_id
_entity_poly.type
_entity_poly.pdbx_seq_one_letter_code
_entity_poly.pdbx_strand_id
1 'polypeptide(L)'
;MYRLLLVGFCRTVSRHFTTMTAATTTKIPQIGDKPIQLYSLATPNGQKIGIALEEFGLEYDAHLIDISQDIQYEDWFKKINPNSKIPVLVDRQPIGNDKQPITIFESGAILIYLADKTGKFLAPIGTRQRYETIEWLMWQMSGVGPMFGQANHFHRAAKEDIAYAKKRYLDEAKRLLKVLDTQLATTNSFTSGNDYTIADMAIFPWVQFFIKNYKDKLDENAYPNIEKWLKLIGDRPQVQKGLKQQSNFGLKGPALYRDKHITFLLKGLRHVPRTHESLDASRPWLIYWIIQSLYLLDEQLSEAICDFLQRCQHPNGGFGGGPGQIAHLAPTYAAVNALCLLRSEKAYKILNREKLSTWLETIRNPSNGSFSLHVNGESDIRATYCAASVATLCQLEDRAELFEDTAEWVASCQTYEGGFGACPGAEAHGGYSFCGYATLLLLDRESLCDRESLLRWTVNRQMTFEGGFQGRTNKLVDGCYSFWVGALLPLIQAVQRKKPTRDNSDIVKNHEHLFDTIAAQEYVLLCCQVYQIGGFTDRPKVNSGGSDFYHTCYCLSGLSLFQDDGQDQTSIICGDHENKLRNTHPLFNIGPECAREAMDYYSHEKQ
;
A
#
# COMPACT_ATOMS: atom_id res chain seq x y z
N MET A 1 -27.84 33.02 -9.67
CA MET A 1 -28.34 31.66 -9.45
C MET A 1 -27.46 30.55 -10.07
N TYR A 2 -26.45 30.89 -10.89
CA TYR A 2 -25.50 29.95 -11.53
C TYR A 2 -24.11 29.85 -10.85
N ARG A 3 -23.96 30.39 -9.62
CA ARG A 3 -22.73 30.27 -8.80
C ARG A 3 -22.67 28.97 -7.96
N LEU A 4 -23.70 28.13 -8.04
CA LEU A 4 -23.87 26.91 -7.24
C LEU A 4 -23.45 25.60 -7.96
N LEU A 5 -23.10 25.66 -9.25
CA LEU A 5 -22.81 24.47 -10.07
C LEU A 5 -21.33 24.03 -10.04
N LEU A 6 -20.37 24.96 -9.91
CA LEU A 6 -18.94 24.64 -9.72
C LEU A 6 -18.67 23.95 -8.37
N VAL A 7 -19.40 24.38 -7.35
CA VAL A 7 -19.35 23.77 -6.01
C VAL A 7 -20.01 22.38 -6.03
N GLY A 8 -20.97 22.12 -6.92
CA GLY A 8 -21.66 20.82 -7.02
C GLY A 8 -20.79 19.70 -7.60
N PHE A 9 -19.96 19.96 -8.61
CA PHE A 9 -19.12 18.93 -9.22
C PHE A 9 -17.98 18.50 -8.28
N CYS A 10 -17.33 19.45 -7.59
CA CYS A 10 -16.32 19.15 -6.56
C CYS A 10 -16.92 18.65 -5.23
N ARG A 11 -18.10 19.13 -4.81
CA ARG A 11 -18.75 18.62 -3.57
C ARG A 11 -19.43 17.26 -3.74
N THR A 12 -19.86 16.85 -4.94
CA THR A 12 -20.51 15.53 -5.09
C THR A 12 -19.50 14.38 -5.10
N VAL A 13 -18.29 14.63 -5.64
CA VAL A 13 -17.15 13.73 -5.51
C VAL A 13 -16.60 13.77 -4.07
N SER A 14 -16.62 14.92 -3.38
CA SER A 14 -16.18 15.01 -1.98
C SER A 14 -17.20 14.56 -0.92
N ARG A 15 -18.52 14.54 -1.21
CA ARG A 15 -19.57 14.13 -0.25
C ARG A 15 -19.70 12.61 -0.11
N HIS A 16 -19.27 11.84 -1.10
CA HIS A 16 -19.08 10.38 -1.00
C HIS A 16 -17.71 10.03 -0.39
N PHE A 17 -17.19 10.86 0.52
CA PHE A 17 -15.93 10.58 1.25
C PHE A 17 -15.93 11.20 2.65
N THR A 18 -17.09 11.69 3.13
CA THR A 18 -17.14 12.45 4.38
C THR A 18 -18.33 12.04 5.25
N THR A 19 -18.29 10.83 5.83
CA THR A 19 -18.95 10.57 7.12
C THR A 19 -18.35 9.35 7.84
N MET A 20 -17.72 9.66 8.98
CA MET A 20 -17.61 8.88 10.23
C MET A 20 -17.15 7.41 10.22
N THR A 21 -16.04 7.19 10.93
CA THR A 21 -15.82 6.11 11.92
C THR A 21 -16.86 4.98 11.90
N ALA A 22 -16.71 4.04 10.96
CA ALA A 22 -17.37 2.75 11.06
C ALA A 22 -16.44 1.81 11.80
N ALA A 23 -16.89 1.32 12.96
CA ALA A 23 -16.29 0.15 13.58
C ALA A 23 -16.25 -0.96 12.52
N THR A 24 -15.04 -1.35 12.12
CA THR A 24 -14.80 -2.49 11.25
C THR A 24 -15.29 -3.72 11.99
N THR A 25 -16.47 -4.24 11.64
CA THR A 25 -16.79 -5.63 11.91
C THR A 25 -15.94 -6.45 10.94
N THR A 26 -14.77 -6.87 11.41
CA THR A 26 -13.88 -7.74 10.66
C THR A 26 -14.65 -9.02 10.32
N LYS A 27 -14.69 -9.39 9.04
CA LYS A 27 -15.41 -10.60 8.60
C LYS A 27 -14.82 -11.81 9.34
N ILE A 28 -15.70 -12.60 9.95
CA ILE A 28 -15.35 -13.89 10.55
C ILE A 28 -14.59 -14.72 9.49
N PRO A 29 -13.37 -15.20 9.77
CA PRO A 29 -12.63 -16.03 8.82
C PRO A 29 -13.47 -17.23 8.40
N GLN A 30 -13.58 -17.45 7.08
CA GLN A 30 -14.23 -18.65 6.57
C GLN A 30 -13.46 -19.88 7.02
N ILE A 31 -14.17 -20.87 7.54
CA ILE A 31 -13.59 -22.16 7.92
C ILE A 31 -13.08 -22.84 6.65
N GLY A 32 -11.80 -23.20 6.62
CA GLY A 32 -11.20 -23.90 5.50
C GLY A 32 -11.49 -25.41 5.50
N ASP A 33 -11.01 -26.09 4.48
CA ASP A 33 -11.33 -27.50 4.23
C ASP A 33 -10.46 -28.46 5.05
N LYS A 34 -9.36 -28.00 5.66
CA LYS A 34 -8.46 -28.88 6.42
C LYS A 34 -9.00 -29.19 7.81
N PRO A 35 -8.60 -30.33 8.41
CA PRO A 35 -9.13 -30.75 9.72
C PRO A 35 -8.84 -29.75 10.84
N ILE A 36 -7.67 -29.11 10.81
CA ILE A 36 -7.22 -28.18 11.84
C ILE A 36 -7.31 -26.75 11.32
N GLN A 37 -7.88 -25.86 12.13
CA GLN A 37 -7.97 -24.44 11.89
C GLN A 37 -7.15 -23.72 12.98
N LEU A 38 -6.06 -23.04 12.58
CA LEU A 38 -5.18 -22.31 13.48
C LEU A 38 -5.46 -20.80 13.37
N TYR A 39 -5.94 -20.19 14.44
CA TYR A 39 -6.13 -18.74 14.54
C TYR A 39 -4.95 -18.13 15.30
N SER A 40 -4.10 -17.37 14.62
CA SER A 40 -2.80 -16.96 15.15
C SER A 40 -2.23 -15.71 14.46
N LEU A 41 -1.11 -15.21 14.98
CA LEU A 41 -0.24 -14.20 14.39
C LEU A 41 1.21 -14.63 14.63
N ALA A 42 2.15 -14.17 13.81
CA ALA A 42 3.58 -14.48 13.85
C ALA A 42 4.35 -14.03 15.13
N THR A 43 3.65 -13.84 16.25
CA THR A 43 4.26 -13.67 17.58
C THR A 43 5.00 -14.95 18.00
N PRO A 44 5.92 -14.89 18.98
CA PRO A 44 6.56 -16.10 19.48
C PRO A 44 5.57 -17.18 19.93
N ASN A 45 4.43 -16.84 20.55
CA ASN A 45 3.42 -17.85 20.91
C ASN A 45 2.72 -18.47 19.68
N GLY A 46 2.46 -17.68 18.65
CA GLY A 46 1.90 -18.19 17.39
C GLY A 46 2.88 -19.07 16.63
N GLN A 47 4.14 -18.63 16.52
CA GLN A 47 5.22 -19.36 15.86
C GLN A 47 5.38 -20.78 16.40
N LYS A 48 5.28 -20.98 17.73
CA LYS A 48 5.35 -22.32 18.35
C LYS A 48 4.36 -23.30 17.74
N ILE A 49 3.12 -22.86 17.52
CA ILE A 49 2.06 -23.74 17.01
C ILE A 49 2.21 -23.98 15.52
N GLY A 50 2.64 -22.97 14.75
CA GLY A 50 3.01 -23.19 13.34
C GLY A 50 4.14 -24.21 13.18
N ILE A 51 5.21 -24.07 13.97
CA ILE A 51 6.32 -25.03 14.01
C ILE A 51 5.82 -26.41 14.41
N ALA A 52 5.01 -26.49 15.46
CA ALA A 52 4.47 -27.75 15.94
C ALA A 52 3.66 -28.47 14.86
N LEU A 53 2.71 -27.81 14.20
CA LEU A 53 1.89 -28.44 13.16
C LEU A 53 2.74 -29.02 12.02
N GLU A 54 3.80 -28.32 11.62
CA GLU A 54 4.75 -28.80 10.62
C GLU A 54 5.60 -29.98 11.10
N GLU A 55 6.09 -29.95 12.34
CA GLU A 55 6.83 -31.08 12.95
C GLU A 55 5.94 -32.32 13.14
N PHE A 56 4.68 -32.12 13.52
CA PHE A 56 3.70 -33.18 13.67
C PHE A 56 3.27 -33.78 12.32
N GLY A 57 3.43 -33.01 11.22
CA GLY A 57 3.01 -33.39 9.87
C GLY A 57 1.50 -33.32 9.70
N LEU A 58 0.85 -32.34 10.33
CA LEU A 58 -0.60 -32.18 10.32
C LEU A 58 -1.02 -31.11 9.31
N GLU A 59 -2.06 -31.40 8.54
CA GLU A 59 -2.65 -30.43 7.62
C GLU A 59 -3.54 -29.44 8.38
N TYR A 60 -3.32 -28.15 8.14
CA TYR A 60 -4.07 -27.09 8.79
C TYR A 60 -4.29 -25.87 7.89
N ASP A 61 -5.38 -25.16 8.15
CA ASP A 61 -5.66 -23.83 7.62
C ASP A 61 -5.27 -22.77 8.66
N ALA A 62 -4.54 -21.77 8.21
CA ALA A 62 -4.04 -20.67 9.01
C ALA A 62 -4.94 -19.43 8.83
N HIS A 63 -5.44 -18.91 9.95
CA HIS A 63 -6.24 -17.70 10.03
C HIS A 63 -5.47 -16.63 10.79
N LEU A 64 -5.22 -15.49 10.14
CA LEU A 64 -4.60 -14.34 10.77
C LEU A 64 -5.57 -13.71 11.77
N ILE A 65 -5.08 -13.50 12.99
CA ILE A 65 -5.75 -12.67 14.00
C ILE A 65 -4.82 -11.49 14.29
N ASP A 66 -5.08 -10.37 13.63
CA ASP A 66 -4.33 -9.14 13.86
C ASP A 66 -4.69 -8.55 15.23
N ILE A 67 -3.76 -8.66 16.17
CA ILE A 67 -3.94 -8.19 17.53
C ILE A 67 -3.80 -6.67 17.67
N SER A 68 -3.29 -5.97 16.65
CA SER A 68 -3.19 -4.50 16.62
C SER A 68 -4.54 -3.84 16.29
N GLN A 69 -5.43 -4.58 15.64
CA GLN A 69 -6.80 -4.17 15.30
C GLN A 69 -7.84 -4.68 16.30
N ASP A 70 -7.40 -5.22 17.43
CA ASP A 70 -8.29 -5.73 18.48
C ASP A 70 -9.25 -6.85 18.04
N ILE A 71 -8.95 -7.56 16.93
CA ILE A 71 -9.77 -8.68 16.39
C ILE A 71 -10.02 -9.76 17.46
N GLN A 72 -9.02 -10.01 18.32
CA GLN A 72 -9.12 -10.97 19.42
C GLN A 72 -10.22 -10.63 20.44
N TYR A 73 -10.73 -9.39 20.44
CA TYR A 73 -11.82 -8.96 21.30
C TYR A 73 -13.18 -8.95 20.60
N GLU A 74 -13.28 -9.40 19.35
CA GLU A 74 -14.55 -9.53 18.67
C GLU A 74 -15.37 -10.71 19.24
N ASP A 75 -16.70 -10.58 19.18
CA ASP A 75 -17.61 -11.56 19.78
C ASP A 75 -17.44 -12.97 19.20
N TRP A 76 -17.13 -13.08 17.91
CA TRP A 76 -16.89 -14.39 17.29
C TRP A 76 -15.60 -15.03 17.78
N PHE A 77 -14.54 -14.24 18.00
CA PHE A 77 -13.27 -14.76 18.52
C PHE A 77 -13.41 -15.14 20.00
N LYS A 78 -14.13 -14.33 20.79
CA LYS A 78 -14.45 -14.66 22.19
C LYS A 78 -15.25 -15.95 22.33
N LYS A 79 -16.14 -16.25 21.37
CA LYS A 79 -16.89 -17.52 21.35
C LYS A 79 -15.99 -18.75 21.21
N ILE A 80 -14.90 -18.65 20.44
CA ILE A 80 -13.93 -19.75 20.30
C ILE A 80 -12.83 -19.68 21.37
N ASN A 81 -12.54 -18.50 21.93
CA ASN A 81 -11.56 -18.34 22.98
C ASN A 81 -11.95 -17.23 23.98
N PRO A 82 -12.46 -17.59 25.17
CA PRO A 82 -12.85 -16.61 26.18
C PRO A 82 -11.66 -15.80 26.72
N ASN A 83 -10.42 -16.30 26.60
CA ASN A 83 -9.21 -15.57 27.01
C ASN A 83 -8.84 -14.42 26.05
N SER A 84 -9.43 -14.37 24.84
CA SER A 84 -9.16 -13.32 23.85
C SER A 84 -7.66 -13.17 23.52
N LYS A 85 -6.92 -14.29 23.48
CA LYS A 85 -5.48 -14.33 23.18
C LYS A 85 -5.15 -15.38 22.13
N ILE A 86 -4.28 -15.04 21.20
CA ILE A 86 -3.70 -16.02 20.28
C ILE A 86 -2.59 -16.86 20.96
N PRO A 87 -2.30 -18.06 20.45
CA PRO A 87 -3.01 -18.78 19.39
C PRO A 87 -4.24 -19.55 19.89
N VAL A 88 -5.14 -19.88 18.97
CA VAL A 88 -6.28 -20.78 19.19
C VAL A 88 -6.29 -21.83 18.09
N LEU A 89 -6.51 -23.10 18.45
CA LEU A 89 -6.61 -24.21 17.52
C LEU A 89 -8.01 -24.82 17.60
N VAL A 90 -8.68 -24.96 16.46
CA VAL A 90 -9.93 -25.72 16.34
C VAL A 90 -9.64 -26.98 15.54
N ASP A 91 -9.84 -28.14 16.14
CA ASP A 91 -9.70 -29.43 15.47
C ASP A 91 -11.08 -30.02 15.20
N ARG A 92 -11.41 -30.15 13.92
CA ARG A 92 -12.70 -30.66 13.43
C ARG A 92 -12.72 -32.19 13.36
N GLN A 93 -11.59 -32.85 13.62
CA GLN A 93 -11.45 -34.30 13.64
C GLN A 93 -10.64 -34.73 14.89
N PRO A 94 -11.17 -34.48 16.10
CA PRO A 94 -10.41 -34.70 17.32
C PRO A 94 -10.08 -36.17 17.58
N ILE A 95 -9.13 -36.37 18.49
CA ILE A 95 -8.85 -37.71 19.04
C ILE A 95 -9.96 -38.16 20.00
N GLY A 96 -10.19 -39.47 20.02
CA GLY A 96 -11.20 -40.10 20.88
C GLY A 96 -12.49 -40.46 20.16
N ASN A 97 -13.47 -40.90 20.97
CA ASN A 97 -14.76 -41.39 20.50
C ASN A 97 -15.77 -40.26 20.21
N ASP A 98 -15.57 -39.10 20.82
CA ASP A 98 -16.35 -37.89 20.50
C ASP A 98 -15.85 -37.31 19.16
N LYS A 99 -16.78 -37.08 18.22
CA LYS A 99 -16.50 -36.55 16.89
C LYS A 99 -16.88 -35.08 16.73
N GLN A 100 -17.30 -34.41 17.81
CA GLN A 100 -17.57 -32.97 17.78
C GLN A 100 -16.26 -32.16 17.71
N PRO A 101 -16.21 -31.05 16.96
CA PRO A 101 -15.03 -30.19 16.92
C PRO A 101 -14.60 -29.73 18.32
N ILE A 102 -13.29 -29.76 18.59
CA ILE A 102 -12.72 -29.26 19.85
C ILE A 102 -11.97 -27.96 19.59
N THR A 103 -12.13 -26.98 20.49
CA THR A 103 -11.36 -25.73 20.46
C THR A 103 -10.42 -25.70 21.66
N ILE A 104 -9.16 -25.35 21.42
CA ILE A 104 -8.09 -25.35 22.42
C ILE A 104 -7.35 -24.01 22.33
N PHE A 105 -7.30 -23.30 23.45
CA PHE A 105 -6.47 -22.11 23.64
C PHE A 105 -5.38 -22.39 24.68
N GLU A 106 -4.42 -21.48 24.80
CA GLU A 106 -3.11 -21.66 25.46
C GLU A 106 -2.13 -22.54 24.68
N SER A 107 -1.01 -21.95 24.26
CA SER A 107 -0.03 -22.63 23.40
C SER A 107 0.55 -23.91 24.01
N GLY A 108 0.72 -23.97 25.34
CA GLY A 108 1.19 -25.18 26.02
C GLY A 108 0.17 -26.32 25.98
N ALA A 109 -1.12 -26.00 26.17
CA ALA A 109 -2.20 -26.99 26.07
C ALA A 109 -2.36 -27.50 24.64
N ILE A 110 -2.27 -26.61 23.64
CA ILE A 110 -2.29 -26.98 22.22
C ILE A 110 -1.14 -27.95 21.90
N LEU A 111 0.08 -27.69 22.38
CA LEU A 111 1.22 -28.58 22.16
C LEU A 111 1.03 -29.98 22.76
N ILE A 112 0.52 -30.07 23.99
CA ILE A 112 0.19 -31.35 24.63
C ILE A 112 -0.87 -32.09 23.82
N TYR A 113 -1.93 -31.39 23.39
CA TYR A 113 -2.99 -31.95 22.57
C TYR A 113 -2.47 -32.52 21.25
N LEU A 114 -1.64 -31.77 20.52
CA LEU A 114 -1.06 -32.24 19.25
C LEU A 114 -0.12 -33.43 19.45
N ALA A 115 0.63 -33.45 20.56
CA ALA A 115 1.48 -34.56 20.92
C ALA A 115 0.67 -35.83 21.22
N ASP A 116 -0.38 -35.71 22.04
CA ASP A 116 -1.26 -36.84 22.35
C ASP A 116 -2.05 -37.28 21.10
N LYS A 117 -2.39 -36.35 20.17
CA LYS A 117 -3.07 -36.66 18.91
C LYS A 117 -2.24 -37.53 17.96
N THR A 118 -0.92 -37.32 17.97
CA THR A 118 -0.01 -37.93 16.99
C THR A 118 0.91 -38.99 17.58
N GLY A 119 1.01 -39.06 18.91
CA GLY A 119 1.98 -39.90 19.62
C GLY A 119 3.44 -39.45 19.43
N LYS A 120 3.69 -38.19 19.06
CA LYS A 120 5.03 -37.65 18.77
C LYS A 120 5.45 -36.58 19.78
N PHE A 121 6.76 -36.39 19.95
CA PHE A 121 7.40 -35.27 20.68
C PHE A 121 7.01 -35.07 22.16
N LEU A 122 6.27 -36.01 22.76
CA LEU A 122 6.01 -36.10 24.19
C LEU A 122 5.98 -37.57 24.60
N ALA A 123 6.78 -37.93 25.60
CA ALA A 123 6.90 -39.32 26.03
C ALA A 123 5.58 -39.86 26.65
N PRO A 124 5.35 -41.18 26.68
CA PRO A 124 4.14 -41.78 27.22
C PRO A 124 3.87 -41.42 28.68
N ILE A 125 2.59 -41.44 29.07
CA ILE A 125 2.15 -41.21 30.45
C ILE A 125 2.85 -42.19 31.39
N GLY A 126 3.27 -41.68 32.56
CA GLY A 126 3.98 -42.46 33.58
C GLY A 126 5.49 -42.57 33.37
N THR A 127 6.02 -42.11 32.23
CA THR A 127 7.48 -42.05 32.02
C THR A 127 8.09 -40.81 32.67
N ARG A 128 9.31 -40.94 33.20
CA ARG A 128 10.09 -39.82 33.74
C ARG A 128 10.27 -38.70 32.71
N GLN A 129 10.62 -39.07 31.48
CA GLN A 129 10.84 -38.15 30.36
C GLN A 129 9.63 -37.25 30.05
N ARG A 130 8.40 -37.76 30.23
CA ARG A 130 7.18 -36.96 30.01
C ARG A 130 7.12 -35.81 31.01
N TYR A 131 7.38 -36.10 32.28
CA TYR A 131 7.32 -35.10 33.34
C TYR A 131 8.46 -34.09 33.23
N GLU A 132 9.66 -34.51 32.86
CA GLU A 132 10.78 -33.59 32.57
C GLU A 132 10.44 -32.67 31.37
N THR A 133 9.78 -33.20 30.34
CA THR A 133 9.32 -32.37 29.20
C THR A 133 8.23 -31.38 29.62
N ILE A 134 7.25 -31.81 30.43
CA ILE A 134 6.18 -30.94 30.92
C ILE A 134 6.76 -29.87 31.85
N GLU A 135 7.76 -30.18 32.67
CA GLU A 135 8.44 -29.21 33.53
C GLU A 135 9.01 -28.05 32.70
N TRP A 136 9.77 -28.34 31.64
CA TRP A 136 10.35 -27.33 30.76
C TRP A 136 9.29 -26.58 29.93
N LEU A 137 8.21 -27.26 29.53
CA LEU A 137 7.06 -26.61 28.90
C LEU A 137 6.42 -25.60 29.87
N MET A 138 6.20 -25.96 31.12
CA MET A 138 5.60 -25.08 32.12
C MET A 138 6.55 -23.95 32.55
N TRP A 139 7.86 -24.22 32.59
CA TRP A 139 8.88 -23.19 32.78
C TRP A 139 8.82 -22.14 31.66
N GLN A 140 8.58 -22.56 30.42
CA GLN A 140 8.35 -21.64 29.32
C GLN A 140 7.06 -20.84 29.52
N MET A 141 5.93 -21.51 29.81
CA MET A 141 4.61 -20.88 29.91
C MET A 141 4.53 -19.86 31.06
N SER A 142 5.19 -20.11 32.20
CA SER A 142 5.14 -19.26 33.39
C SER A 142 6.32 -18.28 33.52
N GLY A 143 7.48 -18.62 32.95
CA GLY A 143 8.70 -17.83 33.02
C GLY A 143 9.01 -17.11 31.72
N VAL A 144 9.61 -17.84 30.76
CA VAL A 144 10.17 -17.25 29.52
C VAL A 144 9.15 -16.41 28.77
N GLY A 145 7.96 -16.96 28.48
CA GLY A 145 6.96 -16.25 27.68
C GLY A 145 6.52 -14.93 28.31
N PRO A 146 5.97 -14.94 29.54
CA PRO A 146 5.54 -13.72 30.22
C PRO A 146 6.67 -12.72 30.45
N MET A 147 7.85 -13.17 30.91
CA MET A 147 8.94 -12.24 31.26
C MET A 147 9.56 -11.60 30.03
N PHE A 148 9.75 -12.34 28.93
CA PHE A 148 10.27 -11.78 27.68
C PHE A 148 9.22 -10.87 27.03
N GLY A 149 7.95 -11.24 27.11
CA GLY A 149 6.84 -10.40 26.65
C GLY A 149 6.77 -9.06 27.38
N GLN A 150 6.90 -9.07 28.71
CA GLN A 150 6.91 -7.84 29.52
C GLN A 150 8.15 -7.00 29.25
N ALA A 151 9.33 -7.62 29.17
CA ALA A 151 10.55 -6.92 28.75
C ALA A 151 10.33 -6.21 27.42
N ASN A 152 9.68 -6.88 26.46
CA ASN A 152 9.36 -6.29 25.17
C ASN A 152 8.33 -5.16 25.24
N HIS A 153 7.27 -5.33 26.01
CA HIS A 153 6.25 -4.31 26.19
C HIS A 153 6.86 -3.01 26.74
N PHE A 154 7.58 -3.07 27.86
CA PHE A 154 8.14 -1.87 28.47
C PHE A 154 9.25 -1.21 27.66
N HIS A 155 9.98 -1.95 26.81
CA HIS A 155 11.01 -1.36 25.95
C HIS A 155 10.48 -0.75 24.66
N ARG A 156 9.37 -1.24 24.11
CA ARG A 156 8.95 -0.92 22.74
C ARG A 156 7.51 -0.44 22.59
N ALA A 157 6.62 -0.78 23.52
CA ALA A 157 5.17 -0.58 23.36
C ALA A 157 4.53 0.26 24.48
N ALA A 158 5.15 0.36 25.66
CA ALA A 158 4.64 1.18 26.74
C ALA A 158 4.60 2.66 26.33
N LYS A 159 3.45 3.32 26.57
CA LYS A 159 3.25 4.74 26.25
C LYS A 159 4.13 5.67 27.11
N GLU A 160 4.43 5.22 28.32
CA GLU A 160 5.26 5.94 29.29
C GLU A 160 6.60 5.22 29.47
N ASP A 161 7.67 5.99 29.61
CA ASP A 161 8.98 5.42 29.91
C ASP A 161 9.13 5.09 31.40
N ILE A 162 9.05 3.81 31.73
CA ILE A 162 9.17 3.31 33.10
C ILE A 162 10.50 2.56 33.26
N ALA A 163 11.56 3.30 33.62
CA ALA A 163 12.93 2.78 33.69
C ALA A 163 13.07 1.54 34.61
N TYR A 164 12.39 1.53 35.76
CA TYR A 164 12.39 0.39 36.68
C TYR A 164 11.81 -0.88 36.03
N ALA A 165 10.70 -0.76 35.30
CA ALA A 165 10.05 -1.90 34.65
C ALA A 165 10.94 -2.46 33.54
N LYS A 166 11.52 -1.59 32.70
CA LYS A 166 12.51 -1.98 31.67
C LYS A 166 13.64 -2.79 32.29
N LYS A 167 14.28 -2.27 33.35
CA LYS A 167 15.38 -2.96 34.04
C LYS A 167 14.93 -4.29 34.66
N ARG A 168 13.84 -4.29 35.42
CA ARG A 168 13.32 -5.48 36.11
C ARG A 168 13.07 -6.65 35.16
N TYR A 169 12.35 -6.41 34.05
CA TYR A 169 12.02 -7.48 33.12
C TYR A 169 13.20 -7.88 32.23
N LEU A 170 14.10 -6.95 31.91
CA LEU A 170 15.34 -7.30 31.21
C LEU A 170 16.26 -8.18 32.07
N ASP A 171 16.44 -7.83 33.34
CA ASP A 171 17.26 -8.61 34.28
C ASP A 171 16.67 -10.01 34.48
N GLU A 172 15.35 -10.13 34.60
CA GLU A 172 14.69 -11.43 34.70
C GLU A 172 14.82 -12.24 33.40
N ALA A 173 14.73 -11.60 32.24
CA ALA A 173 14.98 -12.27 30.97
C ALA A 173 16.41 -12.81 30.87
N LYS A 174 17.41 -12.02 31.29
CA LYS A 174 18.83 -12.45 31.37
C LYS A 174 19.02 -13.63 32.32
N ARG A 175 18.34 -13.62 33.48
CA ARG A 175 18.38 -14.73 34.44
C ARG A 175 17.82 -16.02 33.84
N LEU A 176 16.70 -15.94 33.14
CA LEU A 176 16.07 -17.10 32.47
C LEU A 176 16.93 -17.64 31.31
N LEU A 177 17.57 -16.76 30.53
CA LEU A 177 18.56 -17.19 29.52
C LEU A 177 19.73 -17.95 30.16
N LYS A 178 20.23 -17.50 31.32
CA LYS A 178 21.29 -18.21 32.05
C LYS A 178 20.85 -19.60 32.53
N VAL A 179 19.60 -19.73 33.00
CA VAL A 179 19.02 -21.04 33.38
C VAL A 179 18.98 -21.97 32.17
N LEU A 180 18.48 -21.50 31.02
CA LEU A 180 18.42 -22.29 29.80
C LEU A 180 19.80 -22.69 29.29
N ASP A 181 20.77 -21.76 29.27
CA ASP A 181 22.13 -22.05 28.81
C ASP A 181 22.80 -23.12 29.69
N THR A 182 22.60 -23.05 31.02
CA THR A 182 23.10 -24.06 31.98
C THR A 182 22.45 -25.43 31.76
N GLN A 183 21.13 -25.45 31.50
CA GLN A 183 20.43 -26.69 31.19
C GLN A 183 20.96 -27.32 29.90
N LEU A 184 21.12 -26.52 28.84
CA LEU A 184 21.63 -26.99 27.55
C LEU A 184 23.09 -27.46 27.65
N ALA A 185 23.88 -26.89 28.55
CA ALA A 185 25.20 -27.41 28.87
C ALA A 185 25.13 -28.80 29.54
N THR A 186 24.12 -29.03 30.39
CA THR A 186 23.91 -30.29 31.12
C THR A 186 23.41 -31.41 30.21
N THR A 187 22.45 -31.11 29.34
CA THR A 187 21.89 -32.11 28.41
C THR A 187 22.75 -32.30 27.16
N ASN A 188 23.51 -31.26 26.75
CA ASN A 188 24.32 -31.22 25.53
C ASN A 188 23.51 -31.48 24.24
N SER A 189 22.19 -31.26 24.27
CA SER A 189 21.28 -31.52 23.15
C SER A 189 20.04 -30.62 23.17
N PHE A 190 19.01 -30.99 23.93
CA PHE A 190 17.69 -30.35 23.97
C PHE A 190 17.28 -30.06 25.41
N THR A 191 16.22 -29.29 25.58
CA THR A 191 15.81 -28.74 26.89
C THR A 191 15.50 -29.81 27.93
N SER A 192 14.75 -30.85 27.54
CA SER A 192 14.35 -31.95 28.44
C SER A 192 15.20 -33.21 28.33
N GLY A 193 16.35 -33.18 27.64
CA GLY A 193 17.26 -34.33 27.50
C GLY A 193 17.76 -34.52 26.08
N ASN A 194 17.87 -35.78 25.65
CA ASN A 194 18.48 -36.16 24.35
C ASN A 194 17.56 -35.95 23.15
N ASP A 195 16.24 -35.89 23.37
CA ASP A 195 15.25 -35.84 22.32
C ASP A 195 14.67 -34.43 22.13
N TYR A 196 14.36 -34.08 20.89
CA TYR A 196 13.59 -32.88 20.56
C TYR A 196 12.14 -33.08 20.96
N THR A 197 11.59 -32.15 21.77
CA THR A 197 10.23 -32.29 22.32
C THR A 197 9.39 -31.04 22.15
N ILE A 198 8.12 -31.11 22.55
CA ILE A 198 7.25 -29.93 22.63
C ILE A 198 7.80 -28.81 23.54
N ALA A 199 8.69 -29.13 24.49
CA ALA A 199 9.35 -28.11 25.31
C ALA A 199 10.27 -27.23 24.44
N ASP A 200 11.05 -27.85 23.55
CA ASP A 200 11.92 -27.12 22.63
C ASP A 200 11.10 -26.27 21.65
N MET A 201 10.03 -26.84 21.08
CA MET A 201 9.08 -26.10 20.22
C MET A 201 8.51 -24.87 20.93
N ALA A 202 8.25 -24.98 22.24
CA ALA A 202 7.71 -23.90 23.04
C ALA A 202 8.74 -22.81 23.37
N ILE A 203 9.99 -23.20 23.66
CA ILE A 203 11.02 -22.27 24.13
C ILE A 203 11.67 -21.53 22.94
N PHE A 204 11.87 -22.22 21.83
CA PHE A 204 12.68 -21.74 20.69
C PHE A 204 12.25 -20.38 20.13
N PRO A 205 10.96 -20.13 19.81
CA PRO A 205 10.56 -18.86 19.20
C PRO A 205 10.80 -17.64 20.12
N TRP A 206 10.63 -17.80 21.43
CA TRP A 206 10.87 -16.71 22.39
C TRP A 206 12.35 -16.39 22.51
N VAL A 207 13.20 -17.41 22.62
CA VAL A 207 14.64 -17.23 22.75
C VAL A 207 15.23 -16.65 21.47
N GLN A 208 14.83 -17.17 20.30
CA GLN A 208 15.24 -16.61 19.01
C GLN A 208 14.84 -15.14 18.88
N PHE A 209 13.57 -14.82 19.19
CA PHE A 209 13.07 -13.44 19.18
C PHE A 209 13.90 -12.54 20.10
N PHE A 210 14.17 -12.97 21.33
CA PHE A 210 14.82 -12.15 22.33
C PHE A 210 16.31 -11.92 21.99
N ILE A 211 17.06 -12.97 21.67
CA ILE A 211 18.47 -12.87 21.26
C ILE A 211 18.61 -11.92 20.06
N LYS A 212 17.72 -12.04 19.05
CA LYS A 212 17.75 -11.19 17.86
C LYS A 212 17.46 -9.71 18.17
N ASN A 213 16.46 -9.41 19.00
CA ASN A 213 15.98 -8.04 19.23
C ASN A 213 16.70 -7.32 20.38
N TYR A 214 17.38 -8.06 21.27
CA TYR A 214 18.02 -7.52 22.47
C TYR A 214 19.53 -7.72 22.47
N LYS A 215 20.14 -8.10 21.34
CA LYS A 215 21.59 -8.37 21.22
C LYS A 215 22.45 -7.30 21.88
N ASP A 216 22.18 -6.02 21.62
CA ASP A 216 22.97 -4.89 22.14
C ASP A 216 22.82 -4.67 23.66
N LYS A 217 21.87 -5.37 24.30
CA LYS A 217 21.60 -5.32 25.74
C LYS A 217 22.04 -6.59 26.46
N LEU A 218 22.52 -7.59 25.73
CA LEU A 218 23.04 -8.85 26.26
C LEU A 218 24.57 -8.81 26.25
N ASP A 219 25.18 -9.55 27.17
CA ASP A 219 26.62 -9.65 27.25
C ASP A 219 27.14 -10.51 26.07
N GLU A 220 28.16 -10.03 25.38
CA GLU A 220 28.73 -10.71 24.22
C GLU A 220 29.24 -12.10 24.62
N ASN A 221 28.88 -13.13 23.84
CA ASN A 221 29.25 -14.54 24.06
C ASN A 221 28.74 -15.17 25.38
N ALA A 222 27.76 -14.58 26.06
CA ALA A 222 27.28 -15.09 27.35
C ALA A 222 26.46 -16.39 27.29
N TYR A 223 25.98 -16.79 26.10
CA TYR A 223 25.05 -17.92 25.95
C TYR A 223 25.46 -18.90 24.83
N PRO A 224 26.66 -19.52 24.92
CA PRO A 224 27.20 -20.36 23.85
C PRO A 224 26.37 -21.64 23.60
N ASN A 225 25.67 -22.16 24.61
CA ASN A 225 24.85 -23.37 24.44
C ASN A 225 23.49 -23.02 23.82
N ILE A 226 22.94 -21.86 24.15
CA ILE A 226 21.76 -21.32 23.45
C ILE A 226 22.05 -21.09 21.98
N GLU A 227 23.18 -20.52 21.61
CA GLU A 227 23.52 -20.28 20.20
C GLU A 227 23.60 -21.60 19.39
N LYS A 228 24.24 -22.63 19.95
CA LYS A 228 24.28 -23.97 19.36
C LYS A 228 22.88 -24.57 19.21
N TRP A 229 22.06 -24.47 20.25
CA TRP A 229 20.70 -25.00 20.27
C TRP A 229 19.76 -24.26 19.30
N LEU A 230 19.86 -22.93 19.22
CA LEU A 230 19.13 -22.13 18.24
C LEU A 230 19.48 -22.52 16.81
N LYS A 231 20.77 -22.78 16.52
CA LYS A 231 21.20 -23.28 15.21
C LYS A 231 20.64 -24.68 14.96
N LEU A 232 20.79 -25.59 15.91
CA LEU A 232 20.31 -26.98 15.81
C LEU A 232 18.82 -27.05 15.48
N ILE A 233 17.98 -26.28 16.18
CA ILE A 233 16.54 -26.24 15.91
C ILE A 233 16.22 -25.44 14.65
N GLY A 234 16.88 -24.31 14.42
CA GLY A 234 16.66 -23.46 13.24
C GLY A 234 17.03 -24.12 11.91
N ASP A 235 17.91 -25.12 11.92
CA ASP A 235 18.29 -25.91 10.74
C ASP A 235 17.25 -27.00 10.39
N ARG A 236 16.26 -27.26 11.26
CA ARG A 236 15.22 -28.26 10.98
C ARG A 236 14.27 -27.77 9.88
N PRO A 237 14.01 -28.56 8.81
CA PRO A 237 13.15 -28.14 7.71
C PRO A 237 11.73 -27.74 8.14
N GLN A 238 11.15 -28.48 9.09
CA GLN A 238 9.80 -28.24 9.61
C GLN A 238 9.73 -26.95 10.42
N VAL A 239 10.78 -26.63 11.20
CA VAL A 239 10.88 -25.34 11.90
C VAL A 239 10.95 -24.20 10.89
N GLN A 240 11.78 -24.31 9.85
CA GLN A 240 11.87 -23.28 8.81
C GLN A 240 10.54 -23.09 8.07
N LYS A 241 9.83 -24.19 7.77
CA LYS A 241 8.50 -24.13 7.13
C LYS A 241 7.47 -23.49 8.04
N GLY A 242 7.43 -23.87 9.32
CA GLY A 242 6.54 -23.27 10.31
C GLY A 242 6.81 -21.78 10.50
N LEU A 243 8.08 -21.36 10.57
CA LEU A 243 8.46 -19.95 10.62
C LEU A 243 8.07 -19.19 9.34
N LYS A 244 8.21 -19.78 8.15
CA LYS A 244 7.84 -19.18 6.86
C LYS A 244 6.34 -19.05 6.66
N GLN A 245 5.58 -20.11 6.98
CA GLN A 245 4.12 -20.02 7.04
C GLN A 245 3.71 -18.96 8.05
N GLN A 246 4.50 -18.78 9.12
CA GLN A 246 4.20 -17.77 10.10
C GLN A 246 4.51 -16.33 9.64
N SER A 247 5.61 -16.11 8.94
CA SER A 247 5.85 -14.85 8.22
C SER A 247 4.83 -14.59 7.10
N ASN A 248 4.09 -15.64 6.71
CA ASN A 248 2.97 -15.57 5.78
C ASN A 248 1.59 -15.59 6.50
N PHE A 249 1.51 -15.52 7.85
CA PHE A 249 0.26 -15.09 8.51
C PHE A 249 0.04 -13.64 8.12
N GLY A 250 -0.67 -13.44 7.00
CA GLY A 250 -0.90 -12.14 6.37
C GLY A 250 -0.73 -12.17 4.86
N LEU A 251 0.30 -12.84 4.34
CA LEU A 251 0.50 -12.91 2.89
C LEU A 251 -0.36 -14.00 2.23
N LYS A 252 -1.65 -13.67 2.06
CA LYS A 252 -2.56 -14.35 1.13
C LYS A 252 -2.45 -13.85 -0.32
N GLY A 253 -1.44 -13.02 -0.63
CA GLY A 253 -1.19 -12.50 -1.97
C GLY A 253 0.05 -11.60 -2.05
N PRO A 254 0.25 -10.92 -3.18
CA PRO A 254 1.39 -10.03 -3.40
C PRO A 254 1.50 -8.95 -2.32
N ALA A 255 2.71 -8.61 -1.89
CA ALA A 255 2.96 -7.65 -0.81
C ALA A 255 3.58 -6.35 -1.34
N LEU A 256 3.15 -5.20 -0.82
CA LEU A 256 3.77 -3.91 -1.06
C LEU A 256 4.96 -3.71 -0.12
N TYR A 257 6.17 -3.49 -0.65
CA TYR A 257 7.39 -3.27 0.15
C TYR A 257 7.50 -1.82 0.62
N ARG A 258 6.46 -1.32 1.29
CA ARG A 258 6.23 0.09 1.69
C ARG A 258 7.50 0.80 2.17
N ASP A 259 8.14 0.30 3.22
CA ASP A 259 9.35 0.91 3.83
C ASP A 259 10.51 1.08 2.84
N LYS A 260 10.66 0.16 1.88
CA LYS A 260 11.71 0.24 0.87
C LYS A 260 11.43 1.36 -0.12
N HIS A 261 10.17 1.50 -0.55
CA HIS A 261 9.77 2.58 -1.46
C HIS A 261 9.91 3.94 -0.76
N ILE A 262 9.50 4.05 0.51
CA ILE A 262 9.67 5.27 1.31
C ILE A 262 11.15 5.64 1.40
N THR A 263 12.02 4.67 1.73
CA THR A 263 13.47 4.89 1.81
C THR A 263 14.04 5.38 0.48
N PHE A 264 13.62 4.80 -0.65
CA PHE A 264 14.02 5.21 -2.00
C PHE A 264 13.60 6.66 -2.29
N LEU A 265 12.35 7.00 -2.00
CA LEU A 265 11.75 8.31 -2.24
C LEU A 265 12.41 9.41 -1.39
N LEU A 266 12.59 9.18 -0.09
CA LEU A 266 13.22 10.15 0.82
C LEU A 266 14.68 10.42 0.47
N LYS A 267 15.41 9.42 -0.05
CA LYS A 267 16.77 9.63 -0.59
C LYS A 267 16.74 10.52 -1.83
N GLY A 268 15.86 10.21 -2.78
CA GLY A 268 15.68 10.96 -4.02
C GLY A 268 15.28 12.43 -3.80
N LEU A 269 14.48 12.70 -2.78
CA LEU A 269 14.04 14.06 -2.46
C LEU A 269 15.20 14.97 -2.03
N ARG A 270 16.24 14.40 -1.42
CA ARG A 270 17.41 15.12 -0.94
C ARG A 270 18.50 15.24 -2.00
N HIS A 271 18.77 14.15 -2.72
CA HIS A 271 19.85 14.09 -3.70
C HIS A 271 19.53 13.08 -4.80
N VAL A 272 19.69 13.52 -6.05
CA VAL A 272 19.68 12.64 -7.23
C VAL A 272 21.08 12.60 -7.85
N PRO A 273 21.58 11.42 -8.27
CA PRO A 273 22.91 11.29 -8.85
C PRO A 273 22.98 11.89 -10.24
N ARG A 274 24.22 12.12 -10.73
CA ARG A 274 24.53 12.68 -12.07
C ARG A 274 23.82 11.98 -13.23
N THR A 275 23.45 10.70 -13.08
CA THR A 275 22.68 9.96 -14.08
C THR A 275 21.29 10.54 -14.36
N HIS A 276 20.81 11.49 -13.53
CA HIS A 276 19.56 12.21 -13.73
C HIS A 276 19.75 13.59 -14.41
N GLU A 277 20.93 13.90 -14.95
CA GLU A 277 21.18 15.15 -15.69
C GLU A 277 20.18 15.36 -16.84
N SER A 278 19.70 14.29 -17.48
CA SER A 278 18.64 14.35 -18.50
C SER A 278 17.29 14.86 -17.98
N LEU A 279 17.10 14.94 -16.66
CA LEU A 279 15.91 15.44 -15.99
C LEU A 279 16.12 16.81 -15.32
N ASP A 280 17.19 17.54 -15.65
CA ASP A 280 17.42 18.90 -15.10
C ASP A 280 16.31 19.90 -15.51
N ALA A 281 15.66 19.69 -16.66
CA ALA A 281 14.47 20.43 -17.08
C ALA A 281 13.14 19.86 -16.53
N SER A 282 13.23 18.91 -15.60
CA SER A 282 12.09 18.17 -15.03
C SER A 282 12.19 18.06 -13.51
N ARG A 283 12.83 19.01 -12.83
CA ARG A 283 13.01 18.93 -11.37
C ARG A 283 11.69 19.10 -10.59
N PRO A 284 10.74 19.97 -11.00
CA PRO A 284 9.40 19.95 -10.43
C PRO A 284 8.68 18.61 -10.61
N TRP A 285 8.92 17.89 -11.71
CA TRP A 285 8.40 16.54 -11.89
C TRP A 285 8.99 15.55 -10.90
N LEU A 286 10.31 15.57 -10.68
CA LEU A 286 10.96 14.75 -9.65
C LEU A 286 10.31 14.99 -8.27
N ILE A 287 10.09 16.25 -7.91
CA ILE A 287 9.44 16.61 -6.65
C ILE A 287 8.02 16.06 -6.59
N TYR A 288 7.18 16.36 -7.59
CA TYR A 288 5.81 15.88 -7.63
C TYR A 288 5.73 14.35 -7.56
N TRP A 289 6.50 13.63 -8.39
CA TRP A 289 6.50 12.16 -8.39
C TRP A 289 6.87 11.60 -7.03
N ILE A 290 7.89 12.19 -6.39
CA ILE A 290 8.36 11.72 -5.08
C ILE A 290 7.31 11.98 -4.01
N ILE A 291 6.79 13.20 -3.90
CA ILE A 291 5.90 13.54 -2.78
C ILE A 291 4.48 13.01 -2.98
N GLN A 292 4.01 12.83 -4.22
CA GLN A 292 2.76 12.11 -4.49
C GLN A 292 2.90 10.65 -4.06
N SER A 293 4.04 10.02 -4.35
CA SER A 293 4.30 8.65 -3.90
C SER A 293 4.36 8.55 -2.37
N LEU A 294 5.03 9.50 -1.70
CA LEU A 294 5.07 9.56 -0.23
C LEU A 294 3.67 9.78 0.35
N TYR A 295 2.89 10.69 -0.22
CA TYR A 295 1.49 10.88 0.16
C TYR A 295 0.70 9.58 0.06
N LEU A 296 0.75 8.88 -1.08
CA LEU A 296 0.05 7.60 -1.28
C LEU A 296 0.46 6.53 -0.26
N LEU A 297 1.72 6.55 0.16
CA LEU A 297 2.28 5.64 1.15
C LEU A 297 2.00 6.06 2.61
N ASP A 298 1.22 7.12 2.81
CA ASP A 298 0.86 7.75 4.08
C ASP A 298 2.06 8.30 4.88
N GLU A 299 3.05 8.83 4.16
CA GLU A 299 4.23 9.48 4.74
C GLU A 299 4.08 11.00 4.85
N GLN A 300 4.75 11.56 5.87
CA GLN A 300 4.73 13.00 6.11
C GLN A 300 5.54 13.76 5.04
N LEU A 301 4.93 14.81 4.49
CA LEU A 301 5.57 15.67 3.49
C LEU A 301 6.31 16.84 4.14
N SER A 302 7.41 17.26 3.52
CA SER A 302 8.23 18.38 4.00
C SER A 302 7.98 19.64 3.20
N GLU A 303 7.68 20.74 3.88
CA GLU A 303 7.55 22.07 3.27
C GLU A 303 8.89 22.67 2.79
N ALA A 304 10.02 22.02 3.05
CA ALA A 304 11.32 22.49 2.57
C ALA A 304 11.39 22.59 1.03
N ILE A 305 10.50 21.87 0.31
CA ILE A 305 10.42 21.92 -1.15
C ILE A 305 9.84 23.26 -1.68
N CYS A 306 9.09 23.99 -0.85
CA CYS A 306 8.48 25.28 -1.20
C CYS A 306 9.51 26.27 -1.75
N ASP A 307 10.63 26.42 -1.06
CA ASP A 307 11.66 27.40 -1.40
C ASP A 307 12.38 27.04 -2.73
N PHE A 308 12.40 25.76 -3.10
CA PHE A 308 12.88 25.34 -4.40
C PHE A 308 11.87 25.64 -5.52
N LEU A 309 10.59 25.25 -5.33
CA LEU A 309 9.55 25.51 -6.33
C LEU A 309 9.35 27.01 -6.56
N GLN A 310 9.44 27.84 -5.52
CA GLN A 310 9.39 29.29 -5.65
C GLN A 310 10.51 29.83 -6.57
N ARG A 311 11.72 29.26 -6.50
CA ARG A 311 12.83 29.63 -7.40
C ARG A 311 12.65 29.14 -8.84
N CYS A 312 11.83 28.11 -9.05
CA CYS A 312 11.46 27.64 -10.38
C CYS A 312 10.32 28.44 -11.00
N GLN A 313 9.60 29.27 -10.23
CA GLN A 313 8.52 30.09 -10.75
C GLN A 313 9.10 31.22 -11.61
N HIS A 314 8.62 31.31 -12.84
CA HIS A 314 9.12 32.29 -13.80
C HIS A 314 8.53 33.69 -13.49
N PRO A 315 9.31 34.79 -13.62
CA PRO A 315 8.83 36.13 -13.30
C PRO A 315 7.62 36.61 -14.08
N ASN A 316 7.32 36.00 -15.24
CA ASN A 316 6.17 36.33 -16.09
C ASN A 316 5.01 35.33 -15.96
N GLY A 317 5.07 34.37 -15.04
CA GLY A 317 4.02 33.36 -14.86
C GLY A 317 4.45 31.95 -15.26
N GLY A 318 3.83 30.95 -14.63
CA GLY A 318 4.21 29.54 -14.77
C GLY A 318 5.49 29.16 -14.04
N PHE A 319 5.86 27.88 -14.11
CA PHE A 319 7.09 27.32 -13.55
C PHE A 319 7.95 26.72 -14.67
N GLY A 320 9.26 26.87 -14.54
CA GLY A 320 10.25 26.21 -15.38
C GLY A 320 10.72 24.87 -14.80
N GLY A 321 11.51 24.13 -15.59
CA GLY A 321 12.08 22.84 -15.22
C GLY A 321 13.13 22.90 -14.09
N GLY A 322 13.64 24.09 -13.81
CA GLY A 322 14.59 24.41 -12.75
C GLY A 322 14.75 25.94 -12.62
N PRO A 323 15.46 26.42 -11.58
CA PRO A 323 15.66 27.86 -11.37
C PRO A 323 16.29 28.54 -12.59
N GLY A 324 15.67 29.63 -13.05
CA GLY A 324 16.14 30.41 -14.21
C GLY A 324 15.77 29.84 -15.58
N GLN A 325 15.09 28.69 -15.66
CA GLN A 325 14.56 28.18 -16.93
C GLN A 325 13.24 28.86 -17.30
N ILE A 326 12.92 28.85 -18.60
CA ILE A 326 11.65 29.38 -19.11
C ILE A 326 10.45 28.60 -18.53
N ALA A 327 9.30 29.27 -18.41
CA ALA A 327 8.07 28.62 -18.00
C ALA A 327 7.62 27.58 -19.02
N HIS A 328 7.12 26.44 -18.52
CA HIS A 328 6.62 25.34 -19.32
C HIS A 328 5.46 24.64 -18.59
N LEU A 329 4.43 24.22 -19.32
CA LEU A 329 3.18 23.69 -18.76
C LEU A 329 3.38 22.40 -17.98
N ALA A 330 4.22 21.49 -18.47
CA ALA A 330 4.56 20.25 -17.75
C ALA A 330 5.15 20.49 -16.32
N PRO A 331 6.25 21.23 -16.11
CA PRO A 331 6.71 21.58 -14.76
C PRO A 331 5.76 22.52 -14.01
N THR A 332 4.94 23.33 -14.69
CA THR A 332 3.87 24.12 -14.04
C THR A 332 2.82 23.23 -13.40
N TYR A 333 2.32 22.22 -14.12
CA TYR A 333 1.43 21.20 -13.59
C TYR A 333 2.07 20.48 -12.39
N ALA A 334 3.30 20.02 -12.53
CA ALA A 334 4.00 19.31 -11.46
C ALA A 334 4.20 20.18 -10.21
N ALA A 335 4.61 21.44 -10.39
CA ALA A 335 4.80 22.38 -9.29
C ALA A 335 3.48 22.70 -8.57
N VAL A 336 2.41 23.01 -9.32
CA VAL A 336 1.09 23.30 -8.74
C VAL A 336 0.57 22.09 -7.96
N ASN A 337 0.61 20.89 -8.53
CA ASN A 337 0.21 19.67 -7.83
C ASN A 337 1.07 19.43 -6.57
N ALA A 338 2.38 19.67 -6.65
CA ALA A 338 3.26 19.52 -5.50
C ALA A 338 2.92 20.50 -4.37
N LEU A 339 2.60 21.76 -4.70
CA LEU A 339 2.13 22.75 -3.73
C LEU A 339 0.77 22.36 -3.13
N CYS A 340 -0.14 21.82 -3.94
CA CYS A 340 -1.44 21.32 -3.48
C CYS A 340 -1.30 20.18 -2.46
N LEU A 341 -0.36 19.25 -2.67
CA LEU A 341 -0.11 18.12 -1.79
C LEU A 341 0.38 18.52 -0.39
N LEU A 342 1.06 19.67 -0.27
CA LEU A 342 1.57 20.15 1.02
C LEU A 342 0.49 20.65 1.98
N ARG A 343 -0.70 21.01 1.46
CA ARG A 343 -1.86 21.44 2.26
C ARG A 343 -1.53 22.55 3.26
N SER A 344 -0.76 23.54 2.84
CA SER A 344 -0.37 24.65 3.71
C SER A 344 -0.45 26.00 3.03
N GLU A 345 -0.75 27.03 3.84
CA GLU A 345 -0.84 28.40 3.39
C GLU A 345 0.47 28.90 2.77
N LYS A 346 1.63 28.47 3.33
CA LYS A 346 2.95 28.77 2.75
C LYS A 346 3.04 28.26 1.32
N ALA A 347 2.59 27.03 1.06
CA ALA A 347 2.64 26.43 -0.27
C ALA A 347 1.73 27.17 -1.25
N TYR A 348 0.50 27.47 -0.84
CA TYR A 348 -0.48 28.15 -1.69
C TYR A 348 -0.05 29.57 -2.07
N LYS A 349 0.54 30.33 -1.13
CA LYS A 349 1.02 31.71 -1.37
C LYS A 349 2.18 31.82 -2.35
N ILE A 350 2.87 30.72 -2.66
CA ILE A 350 3.95 30.77 -3.65
C ILE A 350 3.41 31.13 -5.02
N LEU A 351 2.23 30.62 -5.38
CA LEU A 351 1.69 30.76 -6.72
C LEU A 351 1.26 32.19 -7.04
N ASN A 352 1.82 32.77 -8.09
CA ASN A 352 1.31 34.02 -8.65
C ASN A 352 0.19 33.72 -9.68
N ARG A 353 -1.06 33.80 -9.24
CA ARG A 353 -2.25 33.46 -10.05
C ARG A 353 -2.47 34.41 -11.23
N GLU A 354 -2.30 35.70 -11.03
CA GLU A 354 -2.45 36.73 -12.08
C GLU A 354 -1.46 36.47 -13.22
N LYS A 355 -0.18 36.32 -12.89
CA LYS A 355 0.85 36.02 -13.89
C LYS A 355 0.66 34.66 -14.53
N LEU A 356 0.20 33.65 -13.78
CA LEU A 356 -0.13 32.35 -14.35
C LEU A 356 -1.20 32.50 -15.44
N SER A 357 -2.31 33.19 -15.16
CA SER A 357 -3.38 33.46 -16.13
C SER A 357 -2.83 34.18 -17.38
N THR A 358 -2.14 35.31 -17.20
CA THR A 358 -1.56 36.07 -18.33
C THR A 358 -0.60 35.21 -19.16
N TRP A 359 0.23 34.39 -18.53
CA TRP A 359 1.14 33.50 -19.26
C TRP A 359 0.41 32.40 -20.04
N LEU A 360 -0.64 31.80 -19.48
CA LEU A 360 -1.45 30.80 -20.18
C LEU A 360 -2.06 31.36 -21.47
N GLU A 361 -2.49 32.64 -21.47
CA GLU A 361 -2.97 33.31 -22.68
C GLU A 361 -1.90 33.38 -23.77
N THR A 362 -0.63 33.62 -23.41
CA THR A 362 0.47 33.73 -24.39
C THR A 362 0.80 32.44 -25.13
N ILE A 363 0.42 31.29 -24.56
CA ILE A 363 0.66 29.96 -25.12
C ILE A 363 -0.62 29.30 -25.64
N ARG A 364 -1.77 29.98 -25.51
CA ARG A 364 -3.04 29.58 -26.12
C ARG A 364 -3.05 29.96 -27.60
N ASN A 365 -3.45 29.04 -28.46
CA ASN A 365 -3.68 29.30 -29.87
C ASN A 365 -5.12 29.84 -30.06
N PRO A 366 -5.29 31.10 -30.47
CA PRO A 366 -6.62 31.70 -30.59
C PRO A 366 -7.43 31.17 -31.78
N SER A 367 -6.82 30.47 -32.73
CA SER A 367 -7.52 29.98 -33.92
C SER A 367 -8.23 28.64 -33.71
N ASN A 368 -7.84 27.87 -32.69
CA ASN A 368 -8.41 26.55 -32.44
C ASN A 368 -8.49 26.16 -30.95
N GLY A 369 -8.09 27.03 -30.01
CA GLY A 369 -8.14 26.75 -28.58
C GLY A 369 -7.09 25.73 -28.07
N SER A 370 -6.17 25.26 -28.91
CA SER A 370 -5.06 24.41 -28.46
C SER A 370 -4.04 25.21 -27.63
N PHE A 371 -3.19 24.53 -26.87
CA PHE A 371 -2.13 25.16 -26.08
C PHE A 371 -0.77 24.61 -26.49
N SER A 372 0.24 25.47 -26.58
CA SER A 372 1.63 25.07 -26.65
C SER A 372 2.18 24.81 -25.25
N LEU A 373 3.11 23.86 -25.10
CA LEU A 373 3.70 23.53 -23.80
C LEU A 373 4.56 24.66 -23.21
N HIS A 374 5.10 25.54 -24.04
CA HIS A 374 5.75 26.78 -23.65
C HIS A 374 5.69 27.77 -24.83
N VAL A 375 6.15 29.00 -24.63
CA VAL A 375 6.22 30.01 -25.72
C VAL A 375 7.08 29.45 -26.85
N ASN A 376 6.51 29.39 -28.07
CA ASN A 376 7.11 28.78 -29.27
C ASN A 376 7.41 27.27 -29.17
N GLY A 377 6.80 26.57 -28.20
CA GLY A 377 6.92 25.12 -28.02
C GLY A 377 5.90 24.32 -28.84
N GLU A 378 5.98 22.99 -28.71
CA GLU A 378 5.04 22.08 -29.35
C GLU A 378 3.62 22.22 -28.75
N SER A 379 2.61 21.96 -29.58
CA SER A 379 1.20 21.95 -29.18
C SER A 379 0.65 20.55 -29.28
N ASP A 380 0.26 20.00 -28.13
CA ASP A 380 -0.43 18.72 -28.03
C ASP A 380 -1.33 18.67 -26.79
N ILE A 381 -2.09 17.60 -26.66
CA ILE A 381 -3.12 17.44 -25.63
C ILE A 381 -2.56 17.41 -24.19
N ARG A 382 -1.25 17.24 -23.99
CA ARG A 382 -0.63 17.40 -22.66
C ARG A 382 -0.73 18.85 -22.21
N ALA A 383 -0.52 19.79 -23.12
CA ALA A 383 -0.59 21.21 -22.83
C ALA A 383 -2.01 21.60 -22.38
N THR A 384 -3.03 21.16 -23.11
CA THR A 384 -4.43 21.48 -22.77
C THR A 384 -4.82 20.90 -21.41
N TYR A 385 -4.44 19.65 -21.12
CA TYR A 385 -4.69 19.06 -19.79
C TYR A 385 -3.92 19.78 -18.68
N CYS A 386 -2.63 20.07 -18.88
CA CYS A 386 -1.84 20.78 -17.87
C CYS A 386 -2.45 22.16 -17.58
N ALA A 387 -2.82 22.91 -18.62
CA ALA A 387 -3.45 24.22 -18.50
C ALA A 387 -4.81 24.13 -17.77
N ALA A 388 -5.69 23.23 -18.22
CA ALA A 388 -7.01 23.05 -17.61
C ALA A 388 -6.91 22.62 -16.15
N SER A 389 -5.99 21.70 -15.84
CA SER A 389 -5.75 21.20 -14.48
C SER A 389 -5.30 22.31 -13.54
N VAL A 390 -4.25 23.06 -13.90
CA VAL A 390 -3.74 24.14 -13.04
C VAL A 390 -4.74 25.28 -12.93
N ALA A 391 -5.42 25.66 -14.02
CA ALA A 391 -6.41 26.72 -13.98
C ALA A 391 -7.59 26.36 -13.06
N THR A 392 -7.99 25.09 -13.04
CA THR A 392 -9.05 24.58 -12.16
C THR A 392 -8.61 24.57 -10.69
N LEU A 393 -7.46 23.96 -10.39
CA LEU A 393 -6.94 23.89 -9.01
C LEU A 393 -6.71 25.29 -8.43
N CYS A 394 -6.22 26.22 -9.25
CA CYS A 394 -5.88 27.58 -8.84
C CYS A 394 -7.07 28.56 -8.94
N GLN A 395 -8.25 28.08 -9.32
CA GLN A 395 -9.48 28.86 -9.43
C GLN A 395 -9.30 30.17 -10.20
N LEU A 396 -8.63 30.10 -11.36
CA LEU A 396 -8.43 31.27 -12.25
C LEU A 396 -9.80 31.83 -12.69
N GLU A 397 -9.88 33.14 -12.86
CA GLU A 397 -11.16 33.84 -13.04
C GLU A 397 -11.62 33.85 -14.50
N ASP A 398 -10.65 33.97 -15.40
CA ASP A 398 -10.74 34.00 -16.87
C ASP A 398 -10.89 32.62 -17.50
N ARG A 399 -11.24 31.57 -16.73
CA ARG A 399 -11.28 30.18 -17.24
C ARG A 399 -12.20 30.02 -18.45
N ALA A 400 -13.33 30.73 -18.48
CA ALA A 400 -14.29 30.56 -19.57
C ALA A 400 -13.70 31.07 -20.90
N GLU A 401 -13.08 32.24 -20.86
CA GLU A 401 -12.43 32.90 -21.99
C GLU A 401 -11.14 32.15 -22.39
N LEU A 402 -10.34 31.75 -21.41
CA LEU A 402 -9.07 31.06 -21.62
C LEU A 402 -9.26 29.70 -22.33
N PHE A 403 -10.37 29.00 -22.10
CA PHE A 403 -10.63 27.68 -22.68
C PHE A 403 -11.68 27.68 -23.81
N GLU A 404 -12.00 28.85 -24.37
CA GLU A 404 -12.82 28.93 -25.59
C GLU A 404 -12.23 28.03 -26.69
N ASP A 405 -13.08 27.31 -27.42
CA ASP A 405 -12.76 26.32 -28.48
C ASP A 405 -11.85 25.14 -28.08
N THR A 406 -11.35 25.10 -26.84
CA THR A 406 -10.39 24.07 -26.40
C THR A 406 -11.02 22.69 -26.41
N ALA A 407 -12.30 22.60 -26.00
CA ALA A 407 -13.00 21.32 -25.91
C ALA A 407 -13.25 20.70 -27.29
N GLU A 408 -13.56 21.51 -28.29
CA GLU A 408 -13.74 21.11 -29.68
C GLU A 408 -12.42 20.58 -30.27
N TRP A 409 -11.31 21.28 -30.03
CA TRP A 409 -9.99 20.80 -30.46
C TRP A 409 -9.59 19.49 -29.76
N VAL A 410 -9.81 19.38 -28.46
CA VAL A 410 -9.56 18.14 -27.71
C VAL A 410 -10.42 16.99 -28.25
N ALA A 411 -11.71 17.23 -28.50
CA ALA A 411 -12.61 16.22 -29.08
C ALA A 411 -12.14 15.76 -30.46
N SER A 412 -11.61 16.67 -31.29
CA SER A 412 -11.03 16.32 -32.60
C SER A 412 -9.76 15.45 -32.53
N CYS A 413 -9.16 15.30 -31.34
CA CYS A 413 -8.05 14.37 -31.11
C CYS A 413 -8.52 12.93 -30.84
N GLN A 414 -9.82 12.69 -30.66
CA GLN A 414 -10.36 11.33 -30.57
C GLN A 414 -10.22 10.61 -31.91
N THR A 415 -9.68 9.40 -31.87
CA THR A 415 -9.33 8.62 -33.05
C THR A 415 -10.42 7.62 -33.42
N TYR A 416 -10.30 7.01 -34.60
CA TYR A 416 -11.14 5.87 -35.01
C TYR A 416 -11.03 4.66 -34.06
N GLU A 417 -9.93 4.53 -33.30
CA GLU A 417 -9.76 3.44 -32.34
C GLU A 417 -10.61 3.66 -31.08
N GLY A 418 -11.01 4.90 -30.80
CA GLY A 418 -11.79 5.32 -29.64
C GLY A 418 -11.01 6.11 -28.58
N GLY A 419 -9.70 5.87 -28.45
CA GLY A 419 -8.81 6.70 -27.61
C GLY A 419 -8.41 8.02 -28.29
N PHE A 420 -7.64 8.86 -27.59
CA PHE A 420 -7.14 10.14 -28.10
C PHE A 420 -5.67 10.07 -28.49
N GLY A 421 -5.33 10.75 -29.59
CA GLY A 421 -3.96 11.02 -29.99
C GLY A 421 -3.41 12.32 -29.40
N ALA A 422 -2.12 12.58 -29.63
CA ALA A 422 -1.45 13.82 -29.19
C ALA A 422 -2.10 15.07 -29.79
N CYS A 423 -2.52 14.95 -31.04
CA CYS A 423 -3.17 15.97 -31.86
C CYS A 423 -4.10 15.26 -32.87
N PRO A 424 -4.94 15.99 -33.62
CA PRO A 424 -5.85 15.37 -34.58
C PRO A 424 -5.11 14.53 -35.62
N GLY A 425 -5.55 13.28 -35.78
CA GLY A 425 -4.95 12.31 -36.71
C GLY A 425 -3.77 11.49 -36.14
N ALA A 426 -3.29 11.78 -34.93
CA ALA A 426 -2.30 10.93 -34.26
C ALA A 426 -2.91 9.64 -33.71
N GLU A 427 -2.09 8.60 -33.52
CA GLU A 427 -2.48 7.30 -32.95
C GLU A 427 -3.01 7.45 -31.51
N ALA A 428 -4.03 6.66 -31.15
CA ALA A 428 -4.57 6.65 -29.80
C ALA A 428 -3.53 6.18 -28.78
N HIS A 429 -3.36 6.92 -27.69
CA HIS A 429 -2.37 6.62 -26.65
C HIS A 429 -2.92 6.82 -25.25
N GLY A 430 -2.54 5.98 -24.28
CA GLY A 430 -3.07 6.00 -22.90
C GLY A 430 -2.89 7.36 -22.24
N GLY A 431 -1.66 7.87 -22.20
CA GLY A 431 -1.38 9.21 -21.66
C GLY A 431 -2.16 10.35 -22.32
N TYR A 432 -2.29 10.35 -23.66
CA TYR A 432 -3.06 11.36 -24.38
C TYR A 432 -4.57 11.19 -24.20
N SER A 433 -5.06 9.96 -24.10
CA SER A 433 -6.45 9.63 -23.82
C SER A 433 -6.86 10.12 -22.45
N PHE A 434 -6.02 9.91 -21.43
CA PHE A 434 -6.20 10.52 -20.11
C PHE A 434 -6.27 12.04 -20.21
N CYS A 435 -5.26 12.68 -20.81
CA CYS A 435 -5.21 14.14 -20.92
C CYS A 435 -6.46 14.68 -21.63
N GLY A 436 -6.87 14.07 -22.74
CA GLY A 436 -8.03 14.49 -23.52
C GLY A 436 -9.32 14.36 -22.74
N TYR A 437 -9.62 13.16 -22.23
CA TYR A 437 -10.87 12.95 -21.52
C TYR A 437 -10.96 13.71 -20.19
N ALA A 438 -9.85 13.78 -19.43
CA ALA A 438 -9.78 14.59 -18.22
C ALA A 438 -9.97 16.09 -18.52
N THR A 439 -9.42 16.60 -19.63
CA THR A 439 -9.67 17.98 -20.06
C THR A 439 -11.14 18.23 -20.36
N LEU A 440 -11.79 17.34 -21.13
CA LEU A 440 -13.22 17.48 -21.41
C LEU A 440 -14.06 17.48 -20.13
N LEU A 441 -13.68 16.68 -19.12
CA LEU A 441 -14.36 16.68 -17.81
C LEU A 441 -14.11 17.97 -17.02
N LEU A 442 -12.89 18.50 -17.02
CA LEU A 442 -12.55 19.77 -16.33
C LEU A 442 -13.22 21.00 -16.96
N LEU A 443 -13.63 20.88 -18.23
CA LEU A 443 -14.34 21.90 -18.98
C LEU A 443 -15.86 21.67 -19.03
N ASP A 444 -16.39 20.62 -18.38
CA ASP A 444 -17.82 20.23 -18.44
C ASP A 444 -18.33 20.00 -19.89
N ARG A 445 -17.47 19.42 -20.74
CA ARG A 445 -17.73 19.13 -22.18
C ARG A 445 -17.55 17.64 -22.51
N GLU A 446 -17.81 16.74 -21.56
CA GLU A 446 -17.66 15.28 -21.74
C GLU A 446 -18.62 14.67 -22.78
N SER A 447 -19.64 15.41 -23.18
CA SER A 447 -20.58 15.02 -24.24
C SER A 447 -19.98 15.08 -25.64
N LEU A 448 -18.85 15.77 -25.83
CA LEU A 448 -18.15 15.82 -27.13
C LEU A 448 -17.36 14.55 -27.43
N CYS A 449 -17.08 13.74 -26.42
CA CYS A 449 -16.40 12.46 -26.57
C CYS A 449 -17.41 11.38 -26.96
N ASP A 450 -17.08 10.57 -27.97
CA ASP A 450 -17.70 9.25 -28.13
C ASP A 450 -17.21 8.33 -27.01
N ARG A 451 -17.96 8.30 -25.92
CA ARG A 451 -17.59 7.55 -24.72
C ARG A 451 -17.66 6.04 -24.91
N GLU A 452 -18.45 5.55 -25.86
CA GLU A 452 -18.60 4.12 -26.10
C GLU A 452 -17.33 3.56 -26.74
N SER A 453 -16.84 4.22 -27.79
CA SER A 453 -15.56 3.84 -28.41
C SER A 453 -14.38 4.07 -27.45
N LEU A 454 -14.39 5.14 -26.64
CA LEU A 454 -13.37 5.35 -25.60
C LEU A 454 -13.36 4.22 -24.57
N LEU A 455 -14.53 3.81 -24.05
CA LEU A 455 -14.63 2.71 -23.10
C LEU A 455 -14.09 1.42 -23.71
N ARG A 456 -14.57 1.06 -24.90
CA ARG A 456 -14.12 -0.12 -25.64
C ARG A 456 -12.60 -0.09 -25.83
N TRP A 457 -12.05 1.03 -26.27
CA TRP A 457 -10.60 1.18 -26.45
C TRP A 457 -9.84 0.97 -25.14
N THR A 458 -10.30 1.60 -24.06
CA THR A 458 -9.66 1.59 -22.74
C THR A 458 -9.62 0.18 -22.13
N VAL A 459 -10.74 -0.55 -22.11
CA VAL A 459 -10.76 -1.92 -21.54
C VAL A 459 -9.89 -2.89 -22.33
N ASN A 460 -9.74 -2.69 -23.65
CA ASN A 460 -8.86 -3.48 -24.51
C ASN A 460 -7.37 -3.13 -24.37
N ARG A 461 -7.01 -2.22 -23.45
CA ARG A 461 -5.62 -1.97 -23.06
C ARG A 461 -5.17 -2.82 -21.88
N GLN A 462 -6.08 -3.47 -21.16
CA GLN A 462 -5.68 -4.43 -20.13
C GLN A 462 -5.20 -5.72 -20.79
N MET A 463 -4.01 -6.18 -20.40
CA MET A 463 -3.42 -7.39 -20.93
C MET A 463 -4.00 -8.61 -20.24
N THR A 464 -4.48 -9.58 -21.03
CA THR A 464 -5.11 -10.80 -20.50
C THR A 464 -4.15 -11.73 -19.77
N PHE A 465 -2.86 -11.70 -20.13
CA PHE A 465 -1.84 -12.53 -19.49
C PHE A 465 -1.13 -11.79 -18.36
N GLU A 466 -0.60 -10.59 -18.64
CA GLU A 466 0.18 -9.84 -17.66
C GLU A 466 -0.68 -9.13 -16.60
N GLY A 467 -1.95 -8.84 -16.87
CA GLY A 467 -2.87 -8.14 -15.96
C GLY A 467 -2.74 -6.60 -15.96
N GLY A 468 -1.56 -6.07 -16.30
CA GLY A 468 -1.30 -4.64 -16.45
C GLY A 468 -1.85 -4.03 -17.75
N PHE A 469 -1.49 -2.77 -18.04
CA PHE A 469 -1.97 -2.05 -19.22
C PHE A 469 -0.88 -1.77 -20.25
N GLN A 470 -1.22 -1.88 -21.54
CA GLN A 470 -0.43 -1.35 -22.64
C GLN A 470 -0.90 0.07 -23.02
N GLY A 471 0.03 0.93 -23.43
CA GLY A 471 -0.30 2.33 -23.77
C GLY A 471 -1.02 2.51 -25.10
N ARG A 472 -0.84 1.58 -26.04
CA ARG A 472 -1.36 1.64 -27.43
C ARG A 472 -1.51 0.25 -27.97
N THR A 473 -2.39 0.06 -28.96
CA THR A 473 -2.63 -1.23 -29.62
C THR A 473 -1.33 -1.89 -30.09
N ASN A 474 -1.17 -3.21 -29.90
CA ASN A 474 0.03 -3.99 -30.24
C ASN A 474 1.37 -3.54 -29.60
N LYS A 475 1.34 -2.85 -28.46
CA LYS A 475 2.54 -2.52 -27.66
C LYS A 475 2.57 -3.33 -26.37
N LEU A 476 3.73 -3.34 -25.72
CA LEU A 476 3.94 -4.05 -24.46
C LEU A 476 3.20 -3.37 -23.29
N VAL A 477 2.95 -4.18 -22.27
CA VAL A 477 2.56 -3.73 -20.94
C VAL A 477 3.62 -2.83 -20.30
N ASP A 478 3.20 -1.83 -19.54
CA ASP A 478 4.07 -0.95 -18.78
C ASP A 478 3.33 -0.41 -17.53
N GLY A 479 3.98 -0.50 -16.36
CA GLY A 479 3.45 -0.11 -15.07
C GLY A 479 2.98 1.34 -14.96
N CYS A 480 3.51 2.27 -15.76
CA CYS A 480 3.00 3.65 -15.72
C CYS A 480 1.58 3.79 -16.28
N TYR A 481 1.15 2.89 -17.18
CA TYR A 481 -0.22 2.88 -17.68
C TYR A 481 -1.24 2.41 -16.65
N SER A 482 -0.79 1.87 -15.52
CA SER A 482 -1.67 1.63 -14.37
C SER A 482 -2.40 2.90 -13.94
N PHE A 483 -1.77 4.07 -14.05
CA PHE A 483 -2.48 5.34 -13.88
C PHE A 483 -3.07 5.86 -15.19
N TRP A 484 -2.26 6.03 -16.24
CA TRP A 484 -2.71 6.74 -17.45
C TRP A 484 -3.90 6.07 -18.15
N VAL A 485 -3.95 4.74 -18.19
CA VAL A 485 -5.10 4.01 -18.73
C VAL A 485 -6.08 3.69 -17.61
N GLY A 486 -5.58 3.24 -16.45
CA GLY A 486 -6.42 2.84 -15.32
C GLY A 486 -7.35 3.96 -14.81
N ALA A 487 -6.92 5.22 -14.85
CA ALA A 487 -7.73 6.36 -14.43
C ALA A 487 -8.89 6.70 -15.37
N LEU A 488 -8.85 6.29 -16.64
CA LEU A 488 -9.95 6.52 -17.58
C LEU A 488 -11.22 5.77 -17.16
N LEU A 489 -11.06 4.58 -16.58
CA LEU A 489 -12.17 3.69 -16.22
C LEU A 489 -13.07 4.28 -15.12
N PRO A 490 -12.56 4.71 -13.95
CA PRO A 490 -13.40 5.38 -12.95
C PRO A 490 -13.96 6.71 -13.45
N LEU A 491 -13.25 7.44 -14.33
CA LEU A 491 -13.78 8.68 -14.92
C LEU A 491 -14.98 8.42 -15.84
N ILE A 492 -14.89 7.42 -16.74
CA ILE A 492 -15.98 7.00 -17.62
C ILE A 492 -17.16 6.50 -16.79
N GLN A 493 -16.89 5.66 -15.79
CA GLN A 493 -17.90 5.09 -14.91
C GLN A 493 -18.63 6.19 -14.11
N ALA A 494 -17.92 7.20 -13.62
CA ALA A 494 -18.52 8.33 -12.91
C ALA A 494 -19.50 9.12 -13.78
N VAL A 495 -19.22 9.30 -15.08
CA VAL A 495 -20.14 9.96 -16.01
C VAL A 495 -21.35 9.07 -16.31
N GLN A 496 -21.15 7.77 -16.55
CA GLN A 496 -22.23 6.82 -16.81
C GLN A 496 -23.21 6.72 -15.64
N ARG A 497 -22.73 6.76 -14.39
CA ARG A 497 -23.58 6.76 -13.19
C ARG A 497 -24.47 8.00 -13.10
N LYS A 498 -24.00 9.17 -13.53
CA LYS A 498 -24.79 10.42 -13.55
C LYS A 498 -25.85 10.45 -14.65
N LYS A 499 -25.60 9.76 -15.77
CA LYS A 499 -26.47 9.72 -16.96
C LYS A 499 -26.64 8.26 -17.43
N PRO A 500 -27.36 7.40 -16.67
CA PRO A 500 -27.55 6.01 -17.04
C PRO A 500 -28.36 5.90 -18.35
N THR A 501 -27.92 5.03 -19.24
CA THR A 501 -28.66 4.61 -20.43
C THR A 501 -29.45 3.34 -20.11
N ARG A 502 -30.38 2.97 -21.00
CA ARG A 502 -31.18 1.74 -20.83
C ARG A 502 -30.29 0.49 -20.80
N ASP A 503 -29.20 0.50 -21.57
CA ASP A 503 -28.30 -0.64 -21.78
C ASP A 503 -27.21 -0.79 -20.71
N ASN A 504 -26.90 0.26 -19.93
CA ASN A 504 -25.90 0.19 -18.85
C ASN A 504 -26.51 0.20 -17.45
N SER A 505 -27.84 0.17 -17.35
CA SER A 505 -28.55 0.33 -16.08
C SER A 505 -28.22 -0.76 -15.07
N ASP A 506 -27.88 -1.97 -15.53
CA ASP A 506 -27.53 -3.10 -14.65
C ASP A 506 -26.08 -3.02 -14.15
N ILE A 507 -25.12 -2.59 -14.97
CA ILE A 507 -23.72 -2.34 -14.53
C ILE A 507 -23.68 -1.22 -13.49
N VAL A 508 -24.44 -0.15 -13.73
CA VAL A 508 -24.56 0.99 -12.79
C VAL A 508 -25.22 0.55 -11.48
N LYS A 509 -26.20 -0.35 -11.51
CA LYS A 509 -26.87 -0.89 -10.31
C LYS A 509 -26.02 -1.91 -9.55
N ASN A 510 -25.24 -2.73 -10.25
CA ASN A 510 -24.49 -3.86 -9.67
C ASN A 510 -23.09 -3.48 -9.16
N HIS A 511 -22.67 -2.21 -9.35
CA HIS A 511 -21.38 -1.70 -8.86
C HIS A 511 -20.16 -2.47 -9.39
N GLU A 512 -20.27 -3.08 -10.58
CA GLU A 512 -19.19 -3.87 -11.16
C GLU A 512 -18.06 -2.97 -11.68
N HIS A 513 -16.81 -3.41 -11.51
CA HIS A 513 -15.66 -2.77 -12.13
C HIS A 513 -15.65 -3.04 -13.64
N LEU A 514 -15.27 -2.03 -14.43
CA LEU A 514 -15.20 -2.14 -15.89
C LEU A 514 -13.97 -2.94 -16.39
N PHE A 515 -13.15 -3.45 -15.48
CA PHE A 515 -11.89 -4.14 -15.75
C PHE A 515 -11.50 -5.04 -14.56
N ASP A 516 -10.51 -5.90 -14.76
CA ASP A 516 -10.02 -6.79 -13.70
C ASP A 516 -9.07 -6.03 -12.76
N THR A 517 -9.62 -5.54 -11.65
CA THR A 517 -8.86 -4.78 -10.65
C THR A 517 -7.82 -5.63 -9.93
N ILE A 518 -8.09 -6.91 -9.69
CA ILE A 518 -7.15 -7.80 -8.98
C ILE A 518 -5.93 -8.07 -9.87
N ALA A 519 -6.14 -8.45 -11.14
CA ALA A 519 -5.03 -8.70 -12.06
C ALA A 519 -4.14 -7.46 -12.25
N ALA A 520 -4.75 -6.26 -12.28
CA ALA A 520 -4.00 -5.01 -12.38
C ALA A 520 -3.16 -4.73 -11.11
N GLN A 521 -3.70 -5.01 -9.91
CA GLN A 521 -2.95 -4.92 -8.65
C GLN A 521 -1.84 -5.97 -8.57
N GLU A 522 -2.11 -7.21 -8.98
CA GLU A 522 -1.12 -8.28 -9.05
C GLU A 522 0.05 -7.91 -9.96
N TYR A 523 -0.21 -7.34 -11.14
CA TYR A 523 0.84 -6.86 -12.03
C TYR A 523 1.74 -5.82 -11.35
N VAL A 524 1.16 -4.81 -10.70
CA VAL A 524 1.94 -3.77 -10.02
C VAL A 524 2.76 -4.35 -8.87
N LEU A 525 2.16 -5.21 -8.05
CA LEU A 525 2.80 -5.78 -6.86
C LEU A 525 3.82 -6.88 -7.21
N LEU A 526 3.58 -7.72 -8.21
CA LEU A 526 4.48 -8.83 -8.57
C LEU A 526 5.56 -8.41 -9.56
N CYS A 527 5.23 -7.55 -10.53
CA CYS A 527 6.07 -7.33 -11.70
C CYS A 527 6.78 -5.96 -11.70
N CYS A 528 6.23 -4.96 -11.03
CA CYS A 528 6.77 -3.59 -11.12
C CYS A 528 7.63 -3.18 -9.91
N GLN A 529 7.58 -3.89 -8.77
CA GLN A 529 8.36 -3.55 -7.58
C GLN A 529 9.84 -3.93 -7.72
N VAL A 530 10.75 -3.02 -7.34
CA VAL A 530 12.20 -3.30 -7.30
C VAL A 530 12.64 -3.50 -5.85
N TYR A 531 12.65 -4.76 -5.40
CA TYR A 531 12.90 -5.12 -4.00
C TYR A 531 14.28 -4.68 -3.47
N GLN A 532 15.32 -4.66 -4.31
CA GLN A 532 16.69 -4.41 -3.86
C GLN A 532 16.91 -2.96 -3.41
N ILE A 533 16.33 -2.01 -4.13
CA ILE A 533 16.58 -0.57 -3.93
C ILE A 533 15.33 0.23 -3.55
N GLY A 534 14.14 -0.38 -3.58
CA GLY A 534 12.88 0.34 -3.46
C GLY A 534 12.45 0.94 -4.80
N GLY A 535 11.31 1.64 -4.82
CA GLY A 535 10.70 2.16 -6.05
C GLY A 535 10.12 1.08 -6.99
N PHE A 536 9.61 1.55 -8.13
CA PHE A 536 8.99 0.72 -9.18
C PHE A 536 9.62 0.98 -10.55
N THR A 537 9.38 0.06 -11.49
CA THR A 537 9.84 0.11 -12.89
C THR A 537 8.66 -0.11 -13.86
N ASP A 538 8.92 0.12 -15.16
CA ASP A 538 8.03 -0.20 -16.27
C ASP A 538 7.57 -1.67 -16.28
N ARG A 539 8.51 -2.63 -16.25
CA ARG A 539 8.26 -4.09 -16.29
C ARG A 539 9.47 -4.87 -15.77
N PRO A 540 9.35 -6.18 -15.47
CA PRO A 540 10.48 -6.98 -15.02
C PRO A 540 11.66 -6.93 -16.00
N LYS A 541 12.86 -6.63 -15.51
CA LYS A 541 14.09 -6.58 -16.31
C LYS A 541 15.12 -7.56 -15.75
N VAL A 542 15.63 -8.44 -16.61
CA VAL A 542 16.61 -9.48 -16.25
C VAL A 542 17.98 -8.86 -15.91
N ASN A 543 18.35 -7.76 -16.57
CA ASN A 543 19.60 -7.04 -16.34
C ASN A 543 19.36 -5.52 -16.50
N SER A 544 19.69 -4.74 -15.47
CA SER A 544 19.83 -3.27 -15.49
C SER A 544 18.65 -2.43 -16.00
N GLY A 545 17.52 -2.45 -15.28
CA GLY A 545 16.66 -1.27 -15.19
C GLY A 545 16.40 -0.98 -13.73
N GLY A 546 16.98 0.11 -13.23
CA GLY A 546 16.69 0.60 -11.88
C GLY A 546 15.27 1.12 -11.78
N SER A 547 14.72 1.10 -10.58
CA SER A 547 13.53 1.88 -10.26
C SER A 547 13.72 3.35 -10.62
N ASP A 548 12.66 4.02 -11.03
CA ASP A 548 12.65 5.46 -11.23
C ASP A 548 11.44 6.11 -10.55
N PHE A 549 11.53 7.42 -10.32
CA PHE A 549 10.50 8.17 -9.60
C PHE A 549 9.20 8.27 -10.40
N TYR A 550 9.28 8.32 -11.73
CA TYR A 550 8.11 8.39 -12.61
C TYR A 550 7.25 7.13 -12.49
N HIS A 551 7.83 5.94 -12.68
CA HIS A 551 7.11 4.68 -12.55
C HIS A 551 6.68 4.44 -11.10
N THR A 552 7.50 4.81 -10.11
CA THR A 552 7.09 4.75 -8.70
C THR A 552 5.80 5.53 -8.45
N CYS A 553 5.71 6.76 -8.94
CA CYS A 553 4.50 7.57 -8.81
C CYS A 553 3.30 6.95 -9.49
N TYR A 554 3.42 6.58 -10.77
CA TYR A 554 2.27 6.15 -11.56
C TYR A 554 1.83 4.70 -11.28
N CYS A 555 2.75 3.82 -10.87
CA CYS A 555 2.39 2.49 -10.37
C CYS A 555 1.60 2.59 -9.05
N LEU A 556 2.06 3.41 -8.09
CA LEU A 556 1.34 3.63 -6.83
C LEU A 556 0.00 4.35 -7.05
N SER A 557 -0.04 5.32 -7.97
CA SER A 557 -1.27 6.04 -8.31
C SER A 557 -2.30 5.10 -8.93
N GLY A 558 -1.89 4.22 -9.85
CA GLY A 558 -2.76 3.18 -10.40
C GLY A 558 -3.22 2.18 -9.35
N LEU A 559 -2.31 1.69 -8.51
CA LEU A 559 -2.63 0.77 -7.40
C LEU A 559 -3.69 1.38 -6.46
N SER A 560 -3.56 2.66 -6.12
CA SER A 560 -4.56 3.40 -5.32
C SER A 560 -5.93 3.43 -6.00
N LEU A 561 -5.98 3.71 -7.31
CA LEU A 561 -7.23 3.71 -8.09
C LEU A 561 -7.88 2.33 -8.19
N PHE A 562 -7.09 1.25 -8.19
CA PHE A 562 -7.62 -0.12 -8.30
C PHE A 562 -8.18 -0.64 -6.98
N GLN A 563 -7.77 -0.03 -5.86
CA GLN A 563 -8.21 -0.36 -4.52
C GLN A 563 -9.54 0.31 -4.14
N ASP A 564 -9.96 1.33 -4.88
CA ASP A 564 -11.14 2.14 -4.61
C ASP A 564 -12.15 2.07 -5.77
N ASP A 565 -13.41 1.79 -5.47
CA ASP A 565 -14.51 1.76 -6.44
C ASP A 565 -15.25 3.11 -6.56
N GLY A 566 -14.79 4.11 -5.79
CA GLY A 566 -15.33 5.45 -5.71
C GLY A 566 -16.72 5.52 -5.05
N GLN A 567 -17.11 4.47 -4.30
CA GLN A 567 -18.44 4.34 -3.70
C GLN A 567 -18.42 3.95 -2.21
N ASP A 568 -17.51 4.51 -1.40
CA ASP A 568 -17.58 4.53 0.08
C ASP A 568 -17.79 3.17 0.83
N GLN A 569 -17.92 2.03 0.14
CA GLN A 569 -18.52 0.82 0.71
C GLN A 569 -17.59 -0.38 0.77
N THR A 570 -16.57 -0.53 -0.09
CA THR A 570 -15.53 -1.56 0.12
C THR A 570 -14.28 -1.32 -0.74
N SER A 571 -13.10 -1.19 -0.12
CA SER A 571 -11.84 -1.25 -0.86
C SER A 571 -11.55 -2.70 -1.32
N ILE A 572 -11.18 -2.89 -2.59
CA ILE A 572 -10.71 -4.19 -3.10
C ILE A 572 -9.19 -4.23 -3.00
N ILE A 573 -8.66 -4.88 -1.98
CA ILE A 573 -7.21 -4.97 -1.76
C ILE A 573 -6.72 -6.35 -2.19
N CYS A 574 -5.85 -6.40 -3.20
CA CYS A 574 -5.10 -7.61 -3.53
C CYS A 574 -3.99 -7.84 -2.50
N GLY A 575 -3.89 -9.07 -1.97
CA GLY A 575 -2.91 -9.42 -0.94
C GLY A 575 -3.36 -9.01 0.47
N ASP A 576 -2.43 -8.46 1.24
CA ASP A 576 -2.68 -8.05 2.63
C ASP A 576 -3.33 -6.65 2.67
N HIS A 577 -4.16 -6.37 3.69
CA HIS A 577 -4.74 -5.05 3.94
C HIS A 577 -3.68 -3.96 4.12
N GLU A 578 -2.45 -4.30 4.54
CA GLU A 578 -1.29 -3.39 4.62
C GLU A 578 -0.90 -2.80 3.26
N ASN A 579 -1.33 -3.42 2.14
CA ASN A 579 -1.14 -2.88 0.79
C ASN A 579 -1.99 -1.64 0.50
N LYS A 580 -2.98 -1.33 1.35
CA LYS A 580 -3.88 -0.20 1.15
C LYS A 580 -3.11 1.12 1.08
N LEU A 581 -3.31 1.86 -0.01
CA LEU A 581 -2.77 3.19 -0.20
C LEU A 581 -3.79 4.26 0.19
N ARG A 582 -3.34 5.51 0.36
CA ARG A 582 -4.27 6.65 0.36
C ARG A 582 -4.91 6.78 -1.01
N ASN A 583 -6.08 7.41 -1.06
CA ASN A 583 -6.79 7.65 -2.31
C ASN A 583 -6.12 8.76 -3.13
N THR A 584 -6.15 8.62 -4.46
CA THR A 584 -5.77 9.67 -5.39
C THR A 584 -6.97 10.14 -6.20
N HIS A 585 -7.05 11.44 -6.47
CA HIS A 585 -8.10 12.02 -7.28
C HIS A 585 -7.87 11.69 -8.75
N PRO A 586 -8.81 11.00 -9.45
CA PRO A 586 -8.56 10.48 -10.80
C PRO A 586 -8.32 11.58 -11.84
N LEU A 587 -8.86 12.80 -11.66
CA LEU A 587 -8.58 13.93 -12.59
C LEU A 587 -7.25 14.66 -12.35
N PHE A 588 -6.72 14.67 -11.13
CA PHE A 588 -5.59 15.56 -10.77
C PHE A 588 -4.34 14.78 -10.33
N ASN A 589 -4.51 13.50 -9.99
CA ASN A 589 -3.51 12.63 -9.40
C ASN A 589 -2.80 13.20 -8.16
N ILE A 590 -3.60 13.75 -7.26
CA ILE A 590 -3.21 14.17 -5.90
C ILE A 590 -4.32 13.72 -4.95
N GLY A 591 -4.09 13.76 -3.64
CA GLY A 591 -5.16 13.48 -2.67
C GLY A 591 -6.45 14.25 -2.95
N PRO A 592 -7.64 13.61 -2.94
CA PRO A 592 -8.92 14.30 -3.14
C PRO A 592 -9.11 15.49 -2.18
N GLU A 593 -8.68 15.34 -0.93
CA GLU A 593 -8.66 16.41 0.07
C GLU A 593 -7.69 17.53 -0.30
N CYS A 594 -6.53 17.20 -0.86
CA CYS A 594 -5.51 18.18 -1.28
C CYS A 594 -6.05 19.08 -2.40
N ALA A 595 -6.74 18.48 -3.39
CA ALA A 595 -7.37 19.21 -4.49
C ALA A 595 -8.48 20.15 -3.97
N ARG A 596 -9.37 19.61 -3.11
CA ARG A 596 -10.47 20.38 -2.53
C ARG A 596 -9.97 21.57 -1.72
N GLU A 597 -9.00 21.36 -0.83
CA GLU A 597 -8.49 22.42 0.04
C GLU A 597 -7.76 23.52 -0.74
N ALA A 598 -7.01 23.15 -1.78
CA ALA A 598 -6.40 24.15 -2.67
C ALA A 598 -7.46 25.00 -3.38
N MET A 599 -8.49 24.36 -3.96
CA MET A 599 -9.59 25.07 -4.63
C MET A 599 -10.38 25.94 -3.66
N ASP A 600 -10.63 25.46 -2.44
CA ASP A 600 -11.29 26.25 -1.40
C ASP A 600 -10.43 27.47 -1.03
N TYR A 601 -9.12 27.29 -0.79
CA TYR A 601 -8.20 28.39 -0.47
C TYR A 601 -8.24 29.49 -1.54
N TYR A 602 -8.01 29.13 -2.81
CA TYR A 602 -7.99 30.12 -3.91
C TYR A 602 -9.37 30.69 -4.26
N SER A 603 -10.46 30.05 -3.83
CA SER A 603 -11.80 30.61 -3.93
C SER A 603 -12.08 31.67 -2.87
N HIS A 604 -11.49 31.55 -1.67
CA HIS A 604 -11.70 32.50 -0.56
C HIS A 604 -10.77 33.71 -0.64
N GLU A 605 -9.59 33.58 -1.25
CA GLU A 605 -8.71 34.72 -1.58
C GLU A 605 -9.37 35.73 -2.56
N LYS A 606 -10.55 35.38 -3.11
CA LYS A 606 -11.42 36.26 -3.92
C LYS A 606 -12.26 37.25 -3.09
N GLN A 607 -12.37 37.05 -1.76
CA GLN A 607 -13.03 37.97 -0.82
C GLN A 607 -11.99 38.88 -0.16
#